data_AF-A0A6B0WEJ2-F1
#
_entry.id   AF-A0A6B0WEJ2-F1
#
_cell.length_a   1.000
_cell.length_b   1.000
_cell.length_c   1.000
_cell.angle_alpha   90.00
_cell.angle_beta   90.00
_cell.angle_gamma   90.00
#
_symmetry.space_group_name_H-M   'P 1'
#
loop_
_entity.id
_entity.type
_entity.pdbx_description
1 polymer ?
#
loop_
_entity_poly.entity_id
_entity_poly.type
_entity_poly.pdbx_seq_one_letter_code
_entity_poly.pdbx_strand_id
1 'polypeptide(L)'
;MAGRTHNKGFLILRGLLAARFGQDMAMALHASLTFEQLYNDIDGDSASSTELYALLSALAEAPIRQSVAVTGSLNQRGEVQPIGGATAKIEGFYEVCAARGLDGTQGVMIPASNVPNVVLRPEVAEAVERGEFHVWAIERIEQGIELLTGVPAGEPGEDGAYPPDTIFGRVQARLRRFAEALRGAAAPGVDVSLVPSARIAVPPQPGVPPQPPPEPPIEVRGQDTPQA
;
A
#
# COMPACT_ATOMS: atom_id res chain seq x y z
N MET A 1 -4.58 -16.75 8.81
CA MET A 1 -5.67 -16.04 8.11
C MET A 1 -5.68 -14.58 8.55
N ALA A 2 -6.36 -13.69 7.82
CA ALA A 2 -6.43 -12.26 8.13
C ALA A 2 -7.66 -11.90 8.98
N GLY A 3 -7.46 -11.13 10.04
CA GLY A 3 -8.53 -10.56 10.86
C GLY A 3 -9.28 -9.40 10.20
N ARG A 4 -10.36 -8.94 10.85
CA ARG A 4 -11.25 -7.88 10.28
C ARG A 4 -10.52 -6.55 10.10
N THR A 5 -9.60 -6.21 10.99
CA THR A 5 -8.87 -4.93 10.94
C THR A 5 -7.84 -4.96 9.82
N HIS A 6 -7.20 -6.11 9.62
CA HIS A 6 -6.31 -6.32 8.48
C HIS A 6 -7.03 -6.16 7.13
N ASN A 7 -8.21 -6.76 6.98
CA ASN A 7 -9.03 -6.62 5.76
C ASN A 7 -9.43 -5.17 5.47
N LYS A 8 -9.64 -4.33 6.50
CA LYS A 8 -9.85 -2.89 6.34
C LYS A 8 -8.62 -2.20 5.73
N GLY A 9 -7.42 -2.62 6.12
CA GLY A 9 -6.15 -2.14 5.52
C GLY A 9 -6.17 -2.28 4.00
N PHE A 10 -6.58 -3.44 3.47
CA PHE A 10 -6.65 -3.65 2.03
C PHE A 10 -7.62 -2.69 1.31
N LEU A 11 -8.77 -2.38 1.91
CA LEU A 11 -9.71 -1.39 1.37
C LEU A 11 -9.11 0.02 1.37
N ILE A 12 -8.29 0.35 2.37
CA ILE A 12 -7.55 1.62 2.41
C ILE A 12 -6.54 1.68 1.27
N LEU A 13 -5.78 0.61 1.04
CA LEU A 13 -4.81 0.54 -0.06
C LEU A 13 -5.49 0.72 -1.42
N ARG A 14 -6.60 0.01 -1.65
CA ARG A 14 -7.38 0.14 -2.88
C ARG A 14 -7.87 1.58 -3.07
N GLY A 15 -8.43 2.20 -2.02
CA GLY A 15 -8.90 3.58 -2.08
C GLY A 15 -7.78 4.57 -2.37
N LEU A 16 -6.62 4.39 -1.75
CA LEU A 16 -5.43 5.22 -1.96
C LEU A 16 -4.93 5.12 -3.40
N LEU A 17 -4.79 3.90 -3.94
CA LEU A 17 -4.34 3.71 -5.33
C LEU A 17 -5.32 4.30 -6.34
N ALA A 18 -6.64 4.11 -6.13
CA ALA A 18 -7.66 4.69 -6.98
C ALA A 18 -7.64 6.23 -6.94
N ALA A 19 -7.51 6.81 -5.75
CA ALA A 19 -7.40 8.26 -5.59
C ALA A 19 -6.15 8.82 -6.27
N ARG A 20 -5.02 8.11 -6.18
CA ARG A 20 -3.72 8.60 -6.68
C ARG A 20 -3.49 8.36 -8.17
N PHE A 21 -3.92 7.21 -8.70
CA PHE A 21 -3.58 6.75 -10.05
C PHE A 21 -4.80 6.45 -10.94
N GLY A 22 -6.00 6.37 -10.38
CA GLY A 22 -7.21 5.93 -11.08
C GLY A 22 -8.12 7.06 -11.58
N GLN A 23 -7.64 8.30 -11.63
CA GLN A 23 -8.50 9.46 -11.96
C GLN A 23 -8.82 9.57 -13.46
N ASP A 24 -7.92 9.11 -14.32
CA ASP A 24 -7.98 9.21 -15.78
C ASP A 24 -8.08 7.85 -16.48
N MET A 25 -8.07 6.74 -15.74
CA MET A 25 -8.12 5.40 -16.30
C MET A 25 -8.90 4.41 -15.42
N ALA A 26 -9.48 3.39 -16.05
CA ALA A 26 -10.01 2.25 -15.33
C ALA A 26 -8.85 1.49 -14.68
N MET A 27 -8.86 1.40 -13.35
CA MET A 27 -7.86 0.63 -12.63
C MET A 27 -8.10 -0.86 -12.84
N ALA A 28 -7.21 -1.48 -13.60
CA ALA A 28 -7.16 -2.91 -13.76
C ALA A 28 -5.89 -3.48 -13.13
N LEU A 29 -6.04 -3.91 -11.89
CA LEU A 29 -4.96 -4.50 -11.11
C LEU A 29 -5.50 -5.71 -10.36
N HIS A 30 -4.93 -6.86 -10.65
CA HIS A 30 -5.01 -8.03 -9.79
C HIS A 30 -3.66 -8.21 -9.10
N ALA A 31 -3.64 -8.15 -7.78
CA ALA A 31 -2.43 -8.30 -6.98
C ALA A 31 -2.70 -9.23 -5.80
N SER A 32 -1.73 -10.10 -5.51
CA SER A 32 -1.72 -10.97 -4.34
C SER A 32 -0.61 -10.53 -3.41
N LEU A 33 -0.94 -10.31 -2.14
CA LEU A 33 0.01 -10.05 -1.07
C LEU A 33 0.01 -11.24 -0.11
N THR A 34 1.18 -11.62 0.37
CA THR A 34 1.35 -12.77 1.25
C THR A 34 2.40 -12.46 2.30
N PHE A 35 2.09 -12.80 3.55
CA PHE A 35 3.07 -12.85 4.62
C PHE A 35 3.68 -14.24 4.60
N GLU A 36 4.94 -14.31 4.18
CA GLU A 36 5.64 -15.58 4.08
C GLU A 36 5.81 -16.24 5.45
N GLN A 37 5.72 -17.59 5.45
CA GLN A 37 5.92 -18.43 6.64
C GLN A 37 5.04 -18.07 7.84
N LEU A 38 3.87 -17.47 7.60
CA LEU A 38 2.90 -17.15 8.63
C LEU A 38 1.87 -18.27 8.80
N TYR A 39 1.95 -18.97 9.92
CA TYR A 39 1.04 -20.09 10.25
C TYR A 39 -0.08 -19.72 11.22
N ASN A 40 0.03 -18.56 11.86
CA ASN A 40 -0.95 -18.04 12.82
C ASN A 40 -1.78 -16.91 12.20
N ASP A 41 -2.86 -16.54 12.87
CA ASP A 41 -3.65 -15.39 12.46
C ASP A 41 -2.94 -14.06 12.74
N ILE A 42 -3.12 -13.10 11.84
CA ILE A 42 -2.72 -11.70 12.03
C ILE A 42 -3.98 -10.85 12.07
N ASP A 43 -4.04 -9.95 13.04
CA ASP A 43 -5.01 -8.86 13.05
C ASP A 43 -4.34 -7.53 13.42
N GLY A 44 -4.97 -6.45 12.98
CA GLY A 44 -4.43 -5.09 13.06
C GLY A 44 -4.07 -4.50 11.69
N ASP A 45 -3.83 -3.19 11.66
CA ASP A 45 -3.56 -2.40 10.46
C ASP A 45 -2.08 -1.94 10.36
N SER A 46 -1.25 -2.33 11.33
CA SER A 46 0.15 -1.86 11.43
C SER A 46 1.11 -2.32 10.33
N ALA A 47 0.65 -3.18 9.41
CA ALA A 47 1.38 -3.63 8.23
C ALA A 47 0.93 -2.95 6.93
N SER A 48 -0.11 -2.10 6.98
CA SER A 48 -0.70 -1.50 5.76
C SER A 48 0.32 -0.69 4.96
N SER A 49 1.23 0.04 5.63
CA SER A 49 2.31 0.75 4.94
C SER A 49 3.30 -0.19 4.25
N THR A 50 3.70 -1.26 4.93
CA THR A 50 4.60 -2.30 4.40
C THR A 50 4.00 -2.97 3.16
N GLU A 51 2.72 -3.33 3.21
CA GLU A 51 1.98 -3.90 2.08
C GLU A 51 1.93 -2.94 0.88
N LEU A 52 1.69 -1.65 1.14
CA LEU A 52 1.71 -0.63 0.10
C LEU A 52 3.08 -0.53 -0.54
N TYR A 53 4.17 -0.49 0.24
CA TYR A 53 5.52 -0.38 -0.31
C TYR A 53 5.90 -1.60 -1.15
N ALA A 54 5.54 -2.81 -0.73
CA ALA A 54 5.73 -4.01 -1.52
C ALA A 54 4.99 -3.92 -2.87
N LEU A 55 3.74 -3.44 -2.86
CA LEU A 55 2.95 -3.28 -4.07
C LEU A 55 3.50 -2.19 -5.00
N LEU A 56 3.89 -1.03 -4.45
CA LEU A 56 4.51 0.06 -5.21
C LEU A 56 5.84 -0.38 -5.83
N SER A 57 6.66 -1.09 -5.07
CA SER A 57 7.92 -1.69 -5.53
C SER A 57 7.69 -2.64 -6.71
N ALA A 58 6.73 -3.56 -6.60
CA ALA A 58 6.39 -4.51 -7.66
C ALA A 58 5.85 -3.82 -8.91
N LEU A 59 5.01 -2.79 -8.77
CA LEU A 59 4.48 -2.01 -9.90
C LEU A 59 5.54 -1.14 -10.58
N ALA A 60 6.45 -0.55 -9.80
CA ALA A 60 7.53 0.30 -10.29
C ALA A 60 8.75 -0.48 -10.80
N GLU A 61 8.80 -1.79 -10.57
CA GLU A 61 10.00 -2.63 -10.73
C GLU A 61 11.24 -2.01 -10.06
N ALA A 62 11.04 -1.47 -8.86
CA ALA A 62 12.08 -0.82 -8.08
C ALA A 62 12.40 -1.67 -6.84
N PRO A 63 13.63 -2.16 -6.68
CA PRO A 63 14.00 -2.97 -5.52
C PRO A 63 13.92 -2.12 -4.23
N ILE A 64 13.51 -2.76 -3.14
CA ILE A 64 13.47 -2.15 -1.80
C ILE A 64 14.60 -2.73 -0.94
N ARG A 65 15.23 -1.86 -0.14
CA ARG A 65 16.28 -2.20 0.82
C ARG A 65 15.75 -3.18 1.87
N GLN A 66 16.30 -4.38 1.90
CA GLN A 66 15.93 -5.42 2.86
C GLN A 66 16.53 -5.21 4.25
N SER A 67 17.49 -4.29 4.39
CA SER A 67 18.05 -3.88 5.68
C SER A 67 17.09 -3.00 6.49
N VAL A 68 15.98 -2.54 5.91
CA VAL A 68 15.00 -1.66 6.56
C VAL A 68 13.71 -2.41 6.83
N ALA A 69 13.40 -2.68 8.10
CA ALA A 69 12.08 -3.14 8.49
C ALA A 69 11.08 -1.97 8.55
N VAL A 70 9.80 -2.28 8.32
CA VAL A 70 8.76 -1.26 8.22
C VAL A 70 7.57 -1.63 9.08
N THR A 71 7.07 -0.65 9.85
CA THR A 71 5.76 -0.74 10.50
C THR A 71 5.05 0.60 10.45
N GLY A 72 3.73 0.56 10.31
CA GLY A 72 2.89 1.76 10.28
C GLY A 72 1.53 1.44 9.70
N SER A 73 0.48 1.96 10.33
CA SER A 73 -0.85 1.96 9.71
C SER A 73 -0.93 3.09 8.68
N LEU A 74 -1.94 3.05 7.82
CA LEU A 74 -2.17 4.06 6.78
C LEU A 74 -3.63 4.48 6.77
N ASN A 75 -3.86 5.74 6.41
CA ASN A 75 -5.17 6.18 5.93
C ASN A 75 -5.20 6.33 4.39
N GLN A 76 -6.38 6.62 3.85
CA GLN A 76 -6.59 6.75 2.40
C GLN A 76 -5.87 7.95 1.76
N ARG A 77 -5.37 8.90 2.56
CA ARG A 77 -4.61 10.07 2.09
C ARG A 77 -3.09 9.79 2.03
N GLY A 78 -2.66 8.59 2.41
CA GLY A 78 -1.25 8.22 2.47
C GLY A 78 -0.51 8.77 3.69
N GLU A 79 -1.23 9.15 4.75
CA GLU A 79 -0.62 9.52 6.03
C GLU A 79 -0.34 8.26 6.85
N VAL A 80 0.84 8.20 7.46
CA VAL A 80 1.30 7.10 8.28
C VAL A 80 0.81 7.29 9.71
N GLN A 81 0.09 6.29 10.21
CA GLN A 81 -0.64 6.34 11.46
C GLN A 81 0.07 5.55 12.56
N PRO A 82 -0.09 5.96 13.83
CA PRO A 82 0.58 5.32 14.95
C PRO A 82 0.16 3.86 15.10
N ILE A 83 1.09 3.05 15.62
CA ILE A 83 0.88 1.63 15.86
C ILE A 83 1.16 1.27 17.32
N GLY A 84 0.62 0.14 17.76
CA GLY A 84 0.97 -0.46 19.04
C GLY A 84 2.32 -1.19 18.99
N GLY A 85 3.07 -1.13 20.09
CA GLY A 85 4.30 -1.92 20.26
C GLY A 85 5.49 -1.48 19.40
N ALA A 86 5.62 -0.18 19.12
CA ALA A 86 6.72 0.35 18.31
C ALA A 86 8.11 -0.05 18.84
N THR A 87 8.37 0.14 20.15
CA THR A 87 9.61 -0.31 20.79
C THR A 87 9.89 -1.79 20.54
N ALA A 88 8.93 -2.67 20.84
CA ALA A 88 9.12 -4.12 20.70
C ALA A 88 9.41 -4.53 19.25
N LYS A 89 8.84 -3.84 18.27
CA LYS A 89 9.11 -4.07 16.85
C LYS A 89 10.51 -3.60 16.45
N ILE A 90 10.96 -2.46 16.96
CA ILE A 90 12.33 -1.96 16.73
C ILE A 90 13.34 -2.95 17.29
N GLU A 91 13.16 -3.32 18.56
CA GLU A 91 14.07 -4.21 19.28
C GLU A 91 14.07 -5.63 18.68
N GLY A 92 12.91 -6.15 18.29
CA GLY A 92 12.82 -7.46 17.64
C GLY A 92 13.56 -7.51 16.30
N PHE A 93 13.51 -6.44 15.50
CA PHE A 93 14.30 -6.39 14.25
C PHE A 93 15.79 -6.21 14.53
N TYR A 94 16.15 -5.38 15.51
CA TYR A 94 17.53 -5.24 15.95
C TYR A 94 18.13 -6.58 16.37
N GLU A 95 17.43 -7.39 17.16
CA GLU A 95 17.91 -8.71 17.59
C GLU A 95 18.21 -9.64 16.41
N VAL A 96 17.36 -9.65 15.38
CA VAL A 96 17.59 -10.42 14.15
C VAL A 96 18.81 -9.91 13.40
N CYS A 97 18.99 -8.59 13.30
CA CYS A 97 20.15 -7.99 12.63
C CYS A 97 21.45 -8.27 13.40
N ALA A 98 21.44 -8.08 14.71
CA ALA A 98 22.58 -8.35 15.59
C ALA A 98 23.01 -9.83 15.52
N ALA A 99 22.05 -10.77 15.54
CA ALA A 99 22.33 -12.20 15.41
C ALA A 99 22.94 -12.58 14.04
N ARG A 100 22.68 -11.78 13.00
CA ARG A 100 23.23 -11.97 11.65
C ARG A 100 24.47 -11.11 11.36
N GLY A 101 24.85 -10.22 12.27
CA GLY A 101 25.89 -9.22 12.09
C GLY A 101 25.33 -7.88 11.62
N LEU A 102 25.59 -6.83 12.39
CA LEU A 102 25.29 -5.45 12.00
C LEU A 102 26.29 -4.98 10.93
N ASP A 103 25.77 -4.36 9.87
CA ASP A 103 26.56 -3.80 8.77
C ASP A 103 26.49 -2.26 8.70
N GLY A 104 25.78 -1.64 9.66
CA GLY A 104 25.61 -0.19 9.73
C GLY A 104 24.54 0.37 8.81
N THR A 105 23.82 -0.47 8.06
CA THR A 105 22.75 -0.05 7.16
C THR A 105 21.36 -0.47 7.65
N GLN A 106 21.30 -1.31 8.68
CA GLN A 106 20.03 -1.87 9.15
C GLN A 106 19.25 -0.91 10.04
N GLY A 107 17.93 -0.99 10.00
CA GLY A 107 17.10 -0.17 10.86
C GLY A 107 15.60 -0.39 10.69
N VAL A 108 14.82 0.40 11.41
CA VAL A 108 13.36 0.33 11.38
C VAL A 108 12.75 1.68 11.02
N MET A 109 11.86 1.66 10.04
CA MET A 109 10.99 2.79 9.70
C MET A 109 9.68 2.70 10.47
N ILE A 110 9.34 3.77 11.20
CA ILE A 110 8.18 3.88 12.08
C ILE A 110 7.35 5.15 11.78
N PRO A 111 6.08 5.21 12.26
CA PRO A 111 5.30 6.44 12.21
C PRO A 111 5.96 7.53 13.08
N ALA A 112 6.04 8.76 12.57
CA ALA A 112 6.57 9.89 13.34
C ALA A 112 5.78 10.14 14.64
N SER A 113 4.47 9.87 14.62
CA SER A 113 3.59 9.93 15.79
C SER A 113 3.91 8.90 16.88
N ASN A 114 4.69 7.86 16.59
CA ASN A 114 5.15 6.91 17.61
C ASN A 114 6.40 7.37 18.35
N VAL A 115 7.19 8.33 17.82
CA VAL A 115 8.48 8.75 18.39
C VAL A 115 8.41 9.07 19.89
N PRO A 116 7.42 9.83 20.40
CA PRO A 116 7.35 10.13 21.84
C PRO A 116 7.17 8.91 22.76
N ASN A 117 6.72 7.78 22.19
CA ASN A 117 6.45 6.54 22.93
C ASN A 117 7.57 5.51 22.77
N VAL A 118 8.64 5.83 22.04
CA VAL A 118 9.77 4.93 21.84
C VAL A 118 10.75 5.10 23.00
N VAL A 119 10.82 4.06 23.83
CA VAL A 119 11.84 3.91 24.87
C VAL A 119 12.58 2.62 24.56
N LEU A 120 13.85 2.74 24.16
CA LEU A 120 14.68 1.61 23.72
C LEU A 120 15.54 1.07 24.87
N ARG A 121 15.87 -0.22 24.84
CA ARG A 121 16.94 -0.79 25.67
C ARG A 121 18.27 -0.08 25.40
N PRO A 122 19.14 0.06 26.42
CA PRO A 122 20.43 0.75 26.28
C PRO A 122 21.27 0.25 25.09
N GLU A 123 21.38 -1.07 24.91
CA GLU A 123 22.16 -1.66 23.81
C GLU A 123 21.71 -1.19 22.41
N VAL A 124 20.40 -0.98 22.22
CA VAL A 124 19.82 -0.57 20.94
C VAL A 124 20.02 0.91 20.74
N ALA A 125 19.82 1.71 21.80
CA ALA A 125 20.10 3.13 21.78
C ALA A 125 21.58 3.41 21.47
N GLU A 126 22.50 2.68 22.10
CA GLU A 126 23.93 2.79 21.85
C GLU A 126 24.30 2.38 20.41
N ALA A 127 23.70 1.33 19.85
CA ALA A 127 23.91 0.95 18.44
C ALA A 127 23.42 2.05 17.48
N VAL A 128 22.32 2.73 17.81
CA VAL A 128 21.83 3.89 17.06
C VAL A 128 22.79 5.08 17.18
N GLU A 129 23.29 5.37 18.38
CA GLU A 129 24.28 6.44 18.60
C GLU A 129 25.59 6.19 17.86
N ARG A 130 26.02 4.93 17.73
CA ARG A 130 27.21 4.54 16.95
C ARG A 130 26.96 4.48 15.44
N GLY A 131 25.72 4.67 14.97
CA GLY A 131 25.35 4.56 13.56
C GLY A 131 25.37 3.14 13.01
N GLU A 132 25.37 2.13 13.88
CA GLU A 132 25.35 0.71 13.52
C GLU A 132 23.93 0.21 13.23
N PHE A 133 22.92 0.91 13.74
CA PHE A 133 21.50 0.65 13.52
C PHE A 133 20.75 1.98 13.40
N HIS A 134 19.60 2.00 12.74
CA HIS A 134 18.87 3.24 12.44
C HIS A 134 17.39 3.15 12.80
N VAL A 135 16.80 4.28 13.20
CA VAL A 135 15.35 4.42 13.35
C VAL A 135 14.88 5.64 12.57
N TRP A 136 14.08 5.41 11.53
CA TRP A 136 13.56 6.47 10.68
C TRP A 136 12.09 6.74 11.00
N ALA A 137 11.75 8.00 11.26
CA ALA A 137 10.38 8.44 11.48
C ALA A 137 9.81 9.04 10.19
N ILE A 138 8.62 8.58 9.78
CA ILE A 138 7.92 9.09 8.60
C ILE A 138 6.48 9.50 8.91
N GLU A 139 5.98 10.50 8.20
CA GLU A 139 4.61 11.01 8.28
C GLU A 139 3.77 10.57 7.08
N ARG A 140 4.43 10.35 5.93
CA ARG A 140 3.75 10.02 4.67
C ARG A 140 4.44 8.93 3.88
N ILE A 141 3.69 8.29 2.98
CA ILE A 141 4.18 7.18 2.16
C ILE A 141 5.30 7.57 1.20
N GLU A 142 5.34 8.84 0.78
CA GLU A 142 6.37 9.36 -0.12
C GLU A 142 7.76 9.24 0.52
N GLN A 143 7.88 9.64 1.78
CA GLN A 143 9.14 9.57 2.53
C GLN A 143 9.63 8.12 2.68
N GLY A 144 8.71 7.19 2.93
CA GLY A 144 9.08 5.80 3.13
C GLY A 144 9.49 5.08 1.85
N ILE A 145 8.80 5.31 0.73
CA ILE A 145 9.18 4.67 -0.53
C ILE A 145 10.51 5.22 -1.07
N GLU A 146 10.80 6.50 -0.84
CA GLU A 146 12.08 7.12 -1.14
C GLU A 146 13.22 6.51 -0.31
N LEU A 147 13.00 6.33 1.00
CA LEU A 147 13.97 5.68 1.87
C LEU A 147 14.25 4.23 1.44
N LEU A 148 13.22 3.48 1.07
CA LEU A 148 13.34 2.07 0.71
C LEU A 148 14.01 1.85 -0.65
N THR A 149 13.78 2.73 -1.61
CA THR A 149 14.23 2.54 -3.01
C THR A 149 15.43 3.42 -3.38
N GLY A 150 15.66 4.53 -2.68
CA GLY A 150 16.61 5.57 -3.07
C GLY A 150 16.17 6.38 -4.30
N VAL A 151 14.93 6.22 -4.76
CA VAL A 151 14.35 6.91 -5.92
C VAL A 151 13.26 7.86 -5.41
N PRO A 152 13.19 9.11 -5.91
CA PRO A 152 12.11 10.03 -5.56
C PRO A 152 10.73 9.42 -5.76
N ALA A 153 9.76 9.73 -4.89
CA ALA A 153 8.37 9.31 -5.05
C ALA A 153 7.74 10.02 -6.26
N GLY A 154 7.97 11.34 -6.35
CA GLY A 154 7.47 12.23 -7.39
C GLY A 154 6.11 12.84 -7.05
N GLU A 155 5.88 14.08 -7.49
CA GLU A 155 4.62 14.80 -7.33
C GLU A 155 3.91 14.91 -8.68
N PRO A 156 2.57 14.89 -8.71
CA PRO A 156 1.83 15.05 -9.96
C PRO A 156 1.95 16.49 -10.47
N GLY A 157 2.13 16.65 -11.78
CA GLY A 157 2.00 17.93 -12.46
C GLY A 157 0.54 18.39 -12.54
N GLU A 158 0.31 19.56 -13.13
CA GLU A 158 -1.03 20.13 -13.32
C GLU A 158 -1.94 19.24 -14.19
N ASP A 159 -1.34 18.43 -15.05
CA ASP A 159 -2.01 17.45 -15.92
C ASP A 159 -2.25 16.09 -15.22
N GLY A 160 -1.84 15.96 -13.95
CA GLY A 160 -1.91 14.71 -13.19
C GLY A 160 -0.85 13.67 -13.57
N ALA A 161 0.11 14.01 -14.43
CA ALA A 161 1.23 13.12 -14.77
C ALA A 161 2.32 13.20 -13.71
N TYR A 162 2.88 12.05 -13.35
CA TYR A 162 4.07 11.99 -12.49
C TYR A 162 5.35 11.96 -13.35
N PRO A 163 6.47 12.54 -12.88
CA PRO A 163 7.72 12.49 -13.63
C PRO A 163 8.18 11.03 -13.83
N PRO A 164 8.61 10.63 -15.04
CA PRO A 164 8.79 9.22 -15.41
C PRO A 164 9.88 8.50 -14.62
N ASP A 165 10.89 9.23 -14.15
CA ASP A 165 12.03 8.65 -13.43
C ASP A 165 11.74 8.39 -11.94
N THR A 166 10.56 8.77 -11.44
CA THR A 166 10.13 8.60 -10.04
C THR A 166 9.34 7.32 -9.83
N ILE A 167 9.19 6.89 -8.58
CA ILE A 167 8.41 5.69 -8.26
C ILE A 167 6.96 5.82 -8.75
N PHE A 168 6.29 6.94 -8.45
CA PHE A 168 4.90 7.13 -8.86
C PHE A 168 4.73 7.29 -10.37
N GLY A 169 5.72 7.84 -11.08
CA GLY A 169 5.75 7.85 -12.54
C GLY A 169 5.77 6.45 -13.14
N ARG A 170 6.65 5.58 -12.62
CA ARG A 170 6.76 4.18 -13.07
C ARG A 170 5.48 3.40 -12.76
N VAL A 171 4.90 3.59 -11.57
CA VAL A 171 3.61 2.97 -11.19
C VAL A 171 2.48 3.43 -12.12
N GLN A 172 2.35 4.74 -12.36
CA GLN A 172 1.33 5.28 -13.27
C GLN A 172 1.48 4.70 -14.68
N ALA A 173 2.70 4.66 -15.21
CA ALA A 173 2.98 4.09 -16.53
C ALA A 173 2.62 2.59 -16.61
N ARG A 174 2.96 1.80 -15.57
CA ARG A 174 2.61 0.38 -15.50
C ARG A 174 1.10 0.16 -15.48
N LEU A 175 0.37 0.93 -14.68
CA LEU A 175 -1.09 0.83 -14.59
C LEU A 175 -1.77 1.24 -15.90
N ARG A 176 -1.28 2.29 -16.58
CA ARG A 176 -1.76 2.67 -17.93
C ARG A 176 -1.61 1.53 -18.93
N ARG A 177 -0.44 0.86 -18.94
CA ARG A 177 -0.20 -0.30 -19.80
C ARG A 177 -1.18 -1.45 -19.53
N PHE A 178 -1.52 -1.71 -18.28
CA PHE A 178 -2.53 -2.73 -17.95
C PHE A 178 -3.92 -2.35 -18.47
N ALA A 179 -4.32 -1.08 -18.30
CA ALA A 179 -5.59 -0.58 -18.80
C ALA A 179 -5.68 -0.62 -20.34
N GLU A 180 -4.60 -0.26 -21.04
CA GLU A 180 -4.50 -0.33 -22.50
C GLU A 180 -4.59 -1.77 -23.02
N ALA A 181 -3.88 -2.71 -22.39
CA ALA A 181 -3.92 -4.12 -22.78
C ALA A 181 -5.33 -4.70 -22.68
N LEU A 182 -6.12 -4.31 -21.67
CA LEU A 182 -7.50 -4.75 -21.53
C LEU A 182 -8.44 -4.12 -22.56
N ARG A 183 -8.24 -2.85 -22.92
CA ARG A 183 -8.98 -2.24 -24.03
C ARG A 183 -8.66 -2.92 -25.35
N GLY A 184 -7.40 -3.26 -25.59
CA GLY A 184 -6.96 -3.97 -26.80
C GLY A 184 -7.47 -5.41 -26.87
N ALA A 185 -7.71 -6.05 -25.72
CA ALA A 185 -8.28 -7.40 -25.64
C ALA A 185 -9.82 -7.41 -25.69
N ALA A 186 -10.49 -6.26 -25.56
CA ALA A 186 -11.94 -6.17 -25.70
C ALA A 186 -12.35 -6.38 -27.16
N ALA A 187 -13.30 -7.29 -27.39
CA ALA A 187 -13.80 -7.59 -28.74
C ALA A 187 -14.36 -6.32 -29.42
N PRO A 188 -14.24 -6.19 -30.76
CA PRO A 188 -14.85 -5.08 -31.49
C PRO A 188 -16.36 -5.02 -31.19
N GLY A 189 -16.81 -3.93 -30.55
CA GLY A 189 -18.20 -3.71 -30.15
C GLY A 189 -18.45 -3.64 -28.63
N VAL A 190 -17.45 -3.90 -27.79
CA VAL A 190 -17.56 -3.64 -26.35
C VAL A 190 -17.06 -2.22 -26.05
N ASP A 191 -18.00 -1.29 -25.83
CA ASP A 191 -17.67 0.06 -25.38
C ASP A 191 -17.20 0.02 -23.91
N VAL A 192 -15.90 0.03 -23.69
CA VAL A 192 -15.31 0.27 -22.37
C VAL A 192 -15.37 1.77 -22.09
N SER A 193 -16.57 2.26 -21.82
CA SER A 193 -16.78 3.62 -21.36
C SER A 193 -16.13 3.76 -19.98
N LEU A 194 -15.13 4.64 -19.89
CA LEU A 194 -14.68 5.15 -18.62
C LEU A 194 -15.85 5.92 -18.04
N VAL A 195 -16.58 5.34 -17.09
CA VAL A 195 -17.39 6.16 -16.20
C VAL A 195 -16.38 7.01 -15.44
N PRO A 196 -16.29 8.34 -15.68
CA PRO A 196 -15.44 9.17 -14.86
C PRO A 196 -15.90 8.93 -13.43
N SER A 197 -14.99 8.61 -12.51
CA SER A 197 -15.34 8.52 -11.10
C SER A 197 -16.08 9.82 -10.80
N ALA A 198 -17.39 9.72 -10.58
CA ALA A 198 -18.23 10.89 -10.44
C ALA A 198 -17.52 11.79 -9.44
N ARG A 199 -17.27 13.05 -9.82
CA ARG A 199 -16.85 14.06 -8.85
C ARG A 199 -17.77 13.82 -7.66
N ILE A 200 -17.21 13.47 -6.50
CA ILE A 200 -17.98 13.27 -5.27
C ILE A 200 -18.50 14.67 -4.92
N ALA A 201 -19.57 15.07 -5.60
CA ALA A 201 -20.36 16.22 -5.28
C ALA A 201 -21.15 15.78 -4.07
N VAL A 202 -20.83 16.41 -2.94
CA VAL A 202 -21.34 16.17 -1.59
C VAL A 202 -20.45 15.20 -0.79
N PRO A 203 -19.68 15.70 0.21
CA PRO A 203 -19.05 14.82 1.19
C PRO A 203 -20.14 14.02 1.93
N PRO A 204 -19.92 12.73 2.21
CA PRO A 204 -20.90 11.92 2.94
C PRO A 204 -21.19 12.57 4.30
N GLN A 205 -22.47 12.65 4.67
CA GLN A 205 -22.83 13.12 6.00
C GLN A 205 -22.23 12.20 7.06
N PRO A 206 -21.59 12.74 8.12
CA PRO A 206 -21.02 11.92 9.18
C PRO A 206 -22.08 10.97 9.76
N GLY A 207 -21.80 9.67 9.79
CA GLY A 207 -22.62 8.66 10.46
C GLY A 207 -23.58 7.84 9.59
N VAL A 208 -23.65 8.08 8.28
CA VAL A 208 -24.43 7.23 7.36
C VAL A 208 -23.48 6.41 6.49
N PRO A 209 -23.44 5.06 6.64
CA PRO A 209 -22.67 4.20 5.75
C PRO A 209 -23.14 4.37 4.29
N PRO A 210 -22.23 4.41 3.30
CA PRO A 210 -22.64 4.43 1.90
C PRO A 210 -23.46 3.18 1.59
N GLN A 211 -24.52 3.35 0.80
CA GLN A 211 -25.31 2.19 0.35
C GLN A 211 -24.44 1.32 -0.57
N PRO A 212 -24.54 -0.02 -0.46
CA PRO A 212 -23.85 -0.91 -1.38
C PRO A 212 -24.33 -0.64 -2.82
N PRO A 213 -23.45 -0.81 -3.82
CA PRO A 213 -23.84 -0.66 -5.21
C PRO A 213 -24.96 -1.64 -5.57
N PRO A 214 -25.87 -1.27 -6.49
CA PRO A 214 -26.93 -2.18 -6.93
C PRO A 214 -26.33 -3.45 -7.51
N GLU A 215 -26.94 -4.60 -7.19
CA GLU A 215 -26.54 -5.87 -7.76
C GLU A 215 -26.73 -5.84 -9.29
N PRO A 216 -25.74 -6.34 -10.07
CA PRO A 216 -25.88 -6.39 -11.51
C PRO A 216 -27.06 -7.31 -11.91
N PRO A 217 -27.80 -6.99 -12.98
CA PRO A 217 -28.92 -7.81 -13.42
C PRO A 217 -28.42 -9.21 -13.81
N ILE A 218 -28.89 -10.23 -13.09
CA ILE A 218 -28.64 -11.63 -13.44
C ILE A 218 -29.72 -12.04 -14.44
N GLU A 219 -29.38 -12.08 -15.74
CA GLU A 219 -30.20 -12.79 -16.73
C GLU A 219 -29.95 -14.29 -16.62
N VAL A 220 -30.86 -15.01 -15.97
CA VAL A 220 -30.90 -16.48 -16.05
C VAL A 220 -31.60 -16.85 -17.36
N ARG A 221 -30.83 -17.17 -18.41
CA ARG A 221 -31.38 -17.81 -19.61
C ARG A 221 -31.84 -19.22 -19.25
N GLY A 222 -33.15 -19.44 -19.26
CA GLY A 222 -33.77 -20.74 -19.06
C GLY A 222 -33.25 -21.76 -20.07
N GLN A 223 -32.83 -22.92 -19.58
CA GLN A 223 -32.69 -24.11 -20.40
C GLN A 223 -34.08 -24.74 -20.53
N ASP A 224 -34.71 -24.55 -21.69
CA ASP A 224 -35.85 -25.37 -22.10
C ASP A 224 -35.45 -26.84 -22.04
N THR A 225 -36.11 -27.60 -21.15
CA THR A 225 -36.02 -29.05 -21.12
C THR A 225 -37.21 -29.59 -21.95
N PRO A 226 -37.00 -30.39 -23.02
CA PRO A 226 -38.11 -30.98 -23.75
C PRO A 226 -38.80 -32.03 -22.87
N GLN A 227 -40.11 -31.88 -22.66
CA GLN A 227 -40.95 -32.94 -22.11
C GLN A 227 -41.01 -34.11 -23.10
N ALA A 228 -40.79 -35.32 -22.58
CA ALA A 228 -41.18 -36.59 -23.18
C ALA A 228 -42.26 -37.22 -22.29
#